data_AF-A0A7V9ZFL5-F1
#
_entry.id   AF-A0A7V9ZFL5-F1
#
_cell.length_a   1.000
_cell.length_b   1.000
_cell.length_c   1.000
_cell.angle_alpha   90.00
_cell.angle_beta   90.00
_cell.angle_gamma   90.00
#
_symmetry.space_group_name_H-M   'P 1'
#
loop_
_entity.id
_entity.type
_entity.pdbx_description
1 polymer ?
#
loop_
_entity_poly.entity_id
_entity_poly.type
_entity_poly.pdbx_seq_one_letter_code
_entity_poly.pdbx_strand_id
1 'polypeptide(L)'
;MRFFAKAAGARKPNRFTVRASILAIALFPGLLACLDAGNPFDPLPEGGYHVLFIGNSLTYVNDLPGTVALVAAQGGETFRVRSVALPNYAVIDHALGASNAVSVIQGAVSSGHRNNAANASD
;
A
#
# COMPACT_ATOMS: atom_id res chain seq x y z
N MET A 1 -61.50 35.41 -52.76
CA MET A 1 -60.10 34.95 -52.55
C MET A 1 -60.02 34.51 -51.07
N ARG A 2 -59.93 33.22 -50.72
CA ARG A 2 -58.69 32.40 -50.66
C ARG A 2 -57.59 33.21 -49.93
N PHE A 3 -57.03 32.87 -48.77
CA PHE A 3 -56.79 31.57 -48.16
C PHE A 3 -56.02 31.71 -46.80
N PHE A 4 -56.20 30.72 -45.92
CA PHE A 4 -55.26 30.18 -44.91
C PHE A 4 -54.98 30.90 -43.57
N ALA A 5 -55.65 30.37 -42.54
CA ALA A 5 -55.18 30.35 -41.15
C ALA A 5 -53.84 29.59 -41.05
N LYS A 6 -52.85 30.18 -40.38
CA LYS A 6 -51.58 29.54 -40.06
C LYS A 6 -51.66 28.92 -38.67
N ALA A 7 -51.70 27.59 -38.62
CA ALA A 7 -51.72 26.81 -37.40
C ALA A 7 -50.41 26.97 -36.60
N ALA A 8 -50.54 27.14 -35.29
CA ALA A 8 -49.45 27.09 -34.33
C ALA A 8 -48.97 25.63 -34.20
N GLY A 9 -47.78 25.34 -34.74
CA GLY A 9 -47.11 24.05 -34.55
C GLY A 9 -46.52 23.97 -33.14
N ALA A 10 -47.22 23.29 -32.23
CA ALA A 10 -46.66 22.85 -30.96
C ALA A 10 -45.47 21.92 -31.23
N ARG A 11 -44.25 22.39 -30.94
CA ARG A 11 -43.01 21.63 -31.12
C ARG A 11 -42.97 20.54 -30.03
N LYS A 12 -43.27 19.29 -30.40
CA LYS A 12 -43.15 18.11 -29.52
C LYS A 12 -41.74 18.08 -28.92
N PRO A 13 -41.58 17.98 -27.58
CA PRO A 13 -40.26 17.80 -26.99
C PRO A 13 -39.71 16.43 -27.39
N ASN A 14 -38.50 16.45 -27.94
CA ASN A 14 -37.81 15.28 -28.46
C ASN A 14 -37.52 14.30 -27.33
N ARG A 15 -38.05 13.08 -27.48
CA ARG A 15 -37.94 11.96 -26.53
C ARG A 15 -36.54 11.32 -26.50
N PHE A 16 -35.57 11.96 -27.16
CA PHE A 16 -34.23 11.43 -27.39
C PHE A 16 -33.19 11.89 -26.38
N THR A 17 -33.49 12.90 -25.55
CA THR A 17 -32.49 13.47 -24.63
C THR A 17 -32.48 12.79 -23.26
N VAL A 18 -33.52 12.05 -22.87
CA VAL A 18 -33.65 11.51 -21.49
C VAL A 18 -32.97 10.14 -21.31
N ARG A 19 -32.67 9.41 -22.40
CA ARG A 19 -31.98 8.10 -22.31
C ARG A 19 -30.45 8.20 -22.23
N ALA A 20 -29.87 9.34 -22.57
CA ALA A 20 -28.42 9.53 -22.56
C ALA A 20 -27.86 9.91 -21.18
N SER A 21 -28.70 10.29 -20.21
CA SER A 21 -28.27 10.85 -18.93
C SER A 21 -28.12 9.85 -17.79
N ILE A 22 -28.57 8.59 -17.95
CA ILE A 22 -28.42 7.56 -16.90
C ILE A 22 -27.15 6.72 -17.11
N LEU A 23 -26.57 6.70 -18.32
CA LEU A 23 -25.40 5.88 -18.63
C LEU A 23 -24.04 6.53 -18.30
N ALA A 24 -24.01 7.74 -17.73
CA ALA A 24 -22.77 8.45 -17.42
C ALA A 24 -22.26 8.22 -15.97
N ILE A 25 -23.05 7.60 -15.09
CA ILE A 25 -22.69 7.38 -13.68
C ILE A 25 -22.11 5.98 -13.44
N ALA A 26 -22.29 5.05 -14.38
CA ALA A 26 -21.87 3.65 -14.22
C ALA A 26 -20.40 3.36 -14.60
N LEU A 27 -19.59 4.38 -14.90
CA LEU A 27 -18.19 4.23 -15.35
C LEU A 27 -17.17 4.85 -14.39
N PHE A 28 -17.47 4.94 -13.09
CA PHE A 28 -16.58 5.57 -12.11
C PHE A 28 -16.54 4.98 -10.67
N PRO A 29 -16.83 3.69 -10.38
CA PRO A 29 -16.52 3.13 -9.06
C PRO A 29 -15.18 2.35 -9.00
N GLY A 30 -14.38 2.32 -10.07
CA GLY A 30 -13.16 1.50 -10.14
C GLY A 30 -11.91 2.09 -9.47
N LEU A 31 -11.90 3.37 -9.10
CA LEU A 31 -10.68 4.06 -8.64
C LEU A 31 -10.47 4.01 -7.12
N LEU A 32 -11.47 3.59 -6.33
CA LEU A 32 -11.38 3.59 -4.86
C LEU A 32 -10.80 2.29 -4.25
N ALA A 33 -10.38 1.32 -5.07
CA ALA A 33 -9.91 0.03 -4.58
C ALA A 33 -8.43 -0.01 -4.14
N CYS A 34 -7.68 1.09 -4.28
CA CYS A 34 -6.23 1.10 -4.01
C CYS A 34 -5.81 1.82 -2.72
N LEU A 35 -6.74 2.21 -1.84
CA LEU A 35 -6.43 3.09 -0.71
C LEU A 35 -6.21 2.41 0.65
N ASP A 36 -6.02 1.09 0.70
CA ASP A 36 -5.73 0.38 1.97
C ASP A 36 -4.42 -0.41 1.89
N ALA A 37 -3.34 0.24 1.48
CA ALA A 37 -1.99 -0.23 1.80
C ALA A 37 -1.68 0.26 3.23
N GLY A 38 -1.97 -0.57 4.24
CA GLY A 38 -1.75 -0.23 5.65
C GLY A 38 -0.38 0.39 5.91
N ASN A 39 -0.31 1.35 6.83
CA ASN A 39 0.91 2.11 7.04
C ASN A 39 1.98 1.19 7.67
N PRO A 40 3.21 1.11 7.11
CA PRO A 40 4.27 0.26 7.65
C PRO A 40 4.69 0.63 9.08
N PHE A 41 4.26 1.80 9.57
CA PHE A 41 4.47 2.29 10.92
C PHE A 41 3.29 2.03 11.87
N ASP A 42 2.17 1.50 11.39
CA ASP A 42 1.07 1.16 12.27
C ASP A 42 1.51 0.06 13.23
N PRO A 43 1.14 0.16 14.53
CA PRO A 43 1.42 -0.91 15.47
C PRO A 43 0.80 -2.22 14.96
N LEU A 44 1.48 -3.33 15.23
CA LEU A 44 0.90 -4.65 14.99
C LEU A 44 -0.33 -4.84 15.88
N PRO A 45 -1.32 -5.65 15.45
CA PRO A 45 -2.40 -6.08 16.34
C PRO A 45 -1.83 -6.76 17.59
N GLU A 46 -2.65 -6.82 18.65
CA GLU A 46 -2.27 -7.50 19.89
C GLU A 46 -1.84 -8.94 19.60
N GLY A 47 -0.66 -9.33 20.08
CA GLY A 47 -0.05 -10.64 19.81
C GLY A 47 0.71 -10.75 18.49
N GLY A 48 0.80 -9.71 17.67
CA GLY A 48 1.60 -9.73 16.44
C GLY A 48 3.11 -9.70 16.69
N TYR A 49 3.88 -10.25 15.74
CA TYR A 49 5.34 -10.39 15.84
C TYR A 49 6.08 -9.59 14.76
N HIS A 50 7.16 -8.92 15.15
CA HIS A 50 8.15 -8.39 14.22
C HIS A 50 9.25 -9.43 14.00
N VAL A 51 9.51 -9.81 12.75
CA VAL A 51 10.50 -10.83 12.41
C VAL A 51 11.51 -10.25 11.43
N LEU A 52 12.79 -10.32 11.77
CA LEU A 52 13.89 -9.91 10.92
C LEU A 52 14.63 -11.14 10.38
N PHE A 53 14.64 -11.29 9.07
CA PHE A 53 15.43 -12.31 8.38
C PHE A 53 16.82 -11.76 8.06
N ILE A 54 17.86 -12.46 8.46
CA ILE A 54 19.25 -12.17 8.10
C ILE A 54 19.78 -13.36 7.32
N GLY A 55 20.29 -13.13 6.11
CA GLY A 55 20.69 -14.23 5.26
C GLY A 55 21.27 -13.78 3.93
N ASN A 56 21.02 -14.56 2.89
CA ASN A 56 21.72 -14.39 1.62
C ASN A 56 20.81 -14.57 0.40
N SER A 57 21.43 -14.85 -0.75
CA SER A 57 20.72 -15.15 -2.00
C SER A 57 19.64 -16.20 -1.83
N LEU A 58 19.86 -17.27 -1.07
CA LEU A 58 18.83 -18.28 -0.84
C LEU A 58 17.61 -17.69 -0.11
N THR A 59 17.81 -16.69 0.75
CA THR A 59 16.73 -16.04 1.49
C THR A 59 15.86 -15.19 0.58
N TYR A 60 16.45 -14.31 -0.23
CA TYR A 60 15.67 -13.38 -1.06
C TYR A 60 15.20 -14.00 -2.39
N VAL A 61 15.97 -14.93 -2.99
CA VAL A 61 15.58 -15.57 -4.25
C VAL A 61 14.36 -16.47 -4.06
N ASN A 62 14.23 -17.12 -2.90
CA ASN A 62 13.11 -18.01 -2.60
C ASN A 62 11.96 -17.31 -1.84
N ASP A 63 12.05 -16.00 -1.62
CA ASP A 63 11.12 -15.23 -0.79
C ASP A 63 10.75 -15.95 0.52
N LEU A 64 11.77 -16.42 1.25
CA LEU A 64 11.57 -17.09 2.53
C LEU A 64 10.83 -16.18 3.54
N PRO A 65 11.13 -14.86 3.65
CA PRO A 65 10.39 -13.99 4.54
C PRO A 65 8.89 -13.94 4.22
N GLY A 66 8.52 -13.76 2.94
CA GLY A 66 7.13 -13.74 2.50
C GLY A 66 6.43 -15.08 2.73
N THR A 67 7.09 -16.19 2.38
CA THR A 67 6.56 -17.54 2.58
C THR A 67 6.25 -17.83 4.04
N VAL A 68 7.16 -17.47 4.96
CA VAL A 68 6.93 -17.65 6.41
C VAL A 68 5.78 -16.77 6.90
N ALA A 69 5.69 -15.52 6.45
CA ALA A 69 4.56 -14.64 6.81
C ALA A 69 3.21 -15.22 6.36
N LEU A 70 3.15 -15.80 5.15
CA LEU A 70 1.95 -16.44 4.62
C LEU A 70 1.55 -17.68 5.43
N VAL A 71 2.52 -18.54 5.79
CA VAL A 71 2.26 -19.71 6.63
C VAL A 71 1.79 -19.31 8.03
N ALA A 72 2.40 -18.28 8.63
CA ALA A 72 1.98 -17.74 9.92
C ALA A 72 0.53 -17.23 9.87
N ALA A 73 0.18 -16.47 8.82
CA ALA A 73 -1.18 -15.97 8.62
C ALA A 73 -2.21 -17.10 8.50
N GLN A 74 -1.87 -18.22 7.86
CA GLN A 74 -2.73 -19.41 7.82
C GLN A 74 -2.95 -20.03 9.20
N GLY A 75 -2.00 -19.87 10.12
CA GLY A 75 -2.10 -20.27 11.52
C GLY A 75 -2.82 -19.26 12.42
N GLY A 76 -3.30 -18.14 11.89
CA GLY A 76 -3.92 -17.06 12.66
C GLY A 76 -2.93 -16.09 13.31
N GLU A 77 -1.64 -16.17 12.96
CA GLU A 77 -0.59 -15.32 13.50
C GLU A 77 -0.27 -14.16 12.57
N THR A 78 -0.01 -12.97 13.13
CA THR A 78 0.35 -11.78 12.34
C THR A 78 1.85 -11.50 12.42
N PHE A 79 2.58 -11.76 11.35
CA PHE A 79 4.02 -11.47 11.27
C PHE A 79 4.28 -10.27 10.36
N ARG A 80 4.97 -9.25 10.88
CA ARG A 80 5.59 -8.20 10.04
C ARG A 80 7.05 -8.54 9.81
N VAL A 81 7.35 -8.97 8.58
CA VAL A 81 8.67 -9.43 8.19
C VAL A 81 9.49 -8.30 7.54
N ARG A 82 10.81 -8.31 7.81
CA ARG A 82 11.82 -7.54 7.08
C ARG A 82 12.99 -8.47 6.80
N SER A 83 13.77 -8.21 5.74
CA SER A 83 15.00 -8.94 5.45
C SER A 83 16.21 -8.02 5.28
N VAL A 84 17.36 -8.53 5.72
CA VAL A 84 18.70 -8.05 5.38
C VAL A 84 19.42 -9.24 4.76
N ALA A 85 19.38 -9.32 3.42
CA ALA A 85 19.95 -10.45 2.69
C ALA A 85 20.78 -9.96 1.51
N LEU A 86 22.01 -10.48 1.40
CA LEU A 86 22.99 -10.08 0.38
C LEU A 86 23.57 -11.32 -0.32
N PRO A 87 23.89 -11.26 -1.63
CA PRO A 87 24.36 -12.42 -2.37
C PRO A 87 25.69 -12.93 -1.82
N ASN A 88 25.81 -14.25 -1.65
CA ASN A 88 27.02 -14.93 -1.14
C ASN A 88 27.47 -14.52 0.27
N TYR A 89 26.61 -13.89 1.09
CA TYR A 89 26.94 -13.57 2.47
C TYR A 89 26.77 -14.78 3.38
N ALA A 90 27.73 -14.97 4.27
CA ALA A 90 27.62 -15.82 5.45
C ALA A 90 27.22 -14.98 6.67
N VAL A 91 26.81 -15.66 7.75
CA VAL A 91 26.45 -15.00 9.02
C VAL A 91 27.59 -14.14 9.56
N ILE A 92 28.85 -14.56 9.38
CA ILE A 92 30.01 -13.81 9.84
C ILE A 92 30.17 -12.47 9.13
N ASP A 93 29.83 -12.38 7.84
CA ASP A 93 29.91 -11.11 7.09
C ASP A 93 28.94 -10.07 7.67
N HIS A 94 27.74 -10.52 8.05
CA HIS A 94 26.77 -9.68 8.75
C HIS A 94 27.28 -9.24 10.12
N ALA A 95 27.86 -10.17 10.89
CA ALA A 95 28.37 -9.90 12.24
C ALA A 95 29.55 -8.93 12.25
N LEU A 96 30.41 -8.98 11.23
CA LEU A 96 31.56 -8.09 11.06
C LEU A 96 31.20 -6.75 10.41
N GLY A 97 29.91 -6.50 10.14
CA GLY A 97 29.44 -5.20 9.65
C GLY A 97 29.54 -4.99 8.14
N ALA A 98 29.76 -6.05 7.36
CA ALA A 98 29.67 -5.96 5.89
C ALA A 98 28.22 -5.67 5.40
N SER A 99 27.25 -5.74 6.30
CA SER A 99 25.86 -5.35 6.08
C SER A 99 25.35 -4.45 7.22
N ASN A 100 24.15 -3.88 7.06
CA ASN A 100 23.49 -3.14 8.13
C ASN A 100 22.75 -4.03 9.17
N ALA A 101 22.94 -5.36 9.15
CA ALA A 101 22.19 -6.28 10.02
C ALA A 101 22.30 -5.93 11.52
N VAL A 102 23.52 -5.65 12.01
CA VAL A 102 23.76 -5.28 13.42
C VAL A 102 23.07 -3.97 13.79
N SER A 103 23.12 -2.97 12.90
CA SER A 103 22.43 -1.69 13.07
C SER A 103 20.92 -1.88 13.20
N VAL A 104 20.32 -2.73 12.34
CA VAL A 104 18.88 -2.99 12.39
C VAL A 104 18.48 -3.70 13.68
N ILE A 105 19.28 -4.69 14.13
CA ILE A 105 19.06 -5.39 15.41
C ILE A 105 19.10 -4.42 16.59
N GLN A 106 20.07 -3.51 16.61
CA GLN A 106 20.23 -2.50 17.66
C GLN A 106 19.16 -1.39 17.60
N GLY A 107 18.25 -1.43 16.62
CA GLY A 107 17.26 -0.37 16.41
C GLY A 107 17.87 0.94 15.89
N ALA A 108 19.12 0.90 15.42
CA ALA A 108 19.89 2.05 14.94
C ALA A 108 19.60 2.40 13.47
N VAL A 109 18.41 2.07 12.96
CA VAL A 109 17.97 2.50 11.62
C VAL A 109 17.75 4.01 11.67
N SER A 110 18.81 4.76 11.36
CA SER A 110 18.83 6.20 11.06
C SER A 110 17.82 7.03 11.86
N SER A 111 18.24 7.39 13.07
CA SER A 111 17.72 8.50 13.86
C SER A 111 17.93 9.86 13.17
N GLY A 112 17.46 10.01 11.93
CA GLY A 112 17.47 11.27 11.18
C GLY A 112 16.39 12.27 11.61
N HIS A 113 15.77 12.08 12.78
CA HIS A 113 14.68 12.94 13.26
C HIS A 113 14.63 13.14 14.78
N ARG A 114 15.67 12.76 15.55
CA ARG A 114 15.67 12.87 17.02
C ARG A 114 16.27 14.16 17.58
N ASN A 115 16.67 15.08 16.73
CA ASN A 115 17.38 16.30 17.10
C ASN A 115 16.58 17.54 16.69
N ASN A 116 15.39 17.72 17.26
CA ASN A 116 14.71 19.02 17.29
C ASN A 116 13.73 19.23 18.47
N ALA A 117 13.94 18.55 19.61
CA ALA A 117 13.07 18.72 20.79
C ALA A 117 13.83 18.92 22.12
N ALA A 118 15.17 18.94 22.10
CA ALA A 118 15.99 19.08 23.31
C ALA A 118 16.68 20.45 23.45
N ASN A 119 16.31 21.44 22.64
CA ASN A 119 16.88 22.80 22.73
C ASN A 119 15.77 23.87 22.65
N ALA A 120 14.83 23.80 23.57
CA ALA A 120 13.80 24.82 23.79
C ALA A 120 13.48 24.91 25.29
N SER A 121 14.52 25.07 26.11
CA SER A 121 14.41 25.52 27.50
C SER A 121 15.81 25.80 28.03
N ASP A 122 16.34 26.97 27.70
CA ASP A 122 17.18 27.82 28.56
C ASP A 122 17.24 29.23 27.95
#